data_AF-A0A0J6WHN0-F1
#
_entry.id   AF-A0A0J6WHN0-F1
#
_cell.length_a   1.000
_cell.length_b   1.000
_cell.length_c   1.000
_cell.angle_alpha   90.00
_cell.angle_beta   90.00
_cell.angle_gamma   90.00
#
_symmetry.space_group_name_H-M   'P 1'
#
loop_
_entity.id
_entity.type
_entity.pdbx_description
1 polymer ?
#
loop_
_entity_poly.entity_id
_entity_poly.type
_entity_poly.pdbx_seq_one_letter_code
_entity_poly.pdbx_strand_id
1 'polypeptide(L)'
;MAKRSDEEPGRTSDWSPGRVHWWTTTSIAIIGAIVGGTSLILNFFYQPSPPPTTISSGHSEFMKLSYSDRIDRCVPYISANLPAWQDRWRTALDGSGGARQKPPVPFAGLGDADARGQAIVNTYLAVVNYAEKLAPTDEGENLLSCIYAPVLKMDPAQRYPDVEALVGSGNETPKADNIVVAESPTYTQGEFAGVTAEGRPSKIVEVVIRPGPSEAHRQLGFALVSGHEQGVRMWALNASVDRGDPQWMADIPRYRGF
;
A
#
# COMPACT_ATOMS: atom_id res chain seq x y z
N MET A 1 -54.77 -75.80 -41.53
CA MET A 1 -54.83 -74.48 -40.87
C MET A 1 -54.73 -74.68 -39.36
N ALA A 2 -53.76 -73.98 -38.76
CA ALA A 2 -53.53 -73.67 -37.34
C ALA A 2 -53.99 -74.65 -36.23
N LYS A 3 -53.00 -75.14 -35.47
CA LYS A 3 -53.10 -75.21 -34.01
C LYS A 3 -51.75 -74.77 -33.41
N ARG A 4 -51.80 -73.65 -32.70
CA ARG A 4 -50.77 -73.17 -31.76
C ARG A 4 -51.14 -73.77 -30.41
N SER A 5 -50.18 -74.33 -29.68
CA SER A 5 -50.30 -74.67 -28.26
C SER A 5 -48.92 -74.59 -27.62
N ASP A 6 -48.71 -73.48 -26.91
CA ASP A 6 -48.19 -73.30 -25.54
C ASP A 6 -47.02 -74.12 -24.97
N GLU A 7 -46.39 -73.46 -23.97
CA GLU A 7 -45.33 -73.85 -23.02
C GLU A 7 -43.89 -73.50 -23.44
N GLU A 8 -43.04 -72.81 -22.67
CA GLU A 8 -43.13 -72.00 -21.44
C GLU A 8 -41.75 -71.27 -21.28
N PRO A 9 -41.61 -70.28 -20.39
CA PRO A 9 -40.51 -69.32 -20.34
C PRO A 9 -39.35 -69.82 -19.46
N GLY A 10 -38.11 -69.48 -19.82
CA GLY A 10 -36.97 -69.77 -18.94
C GLY A 10 -35.62 -69.78 -19.64
N ARG A 11 -35.18 -68.64 -20.17
CA ARG A 11 -33.74 -68.40 -20.32
C ARG A 11 -33.33 -67.36 -19.28
N THR A 12 -33.00 -67.87 -18.10
CA THR A 12 -32.11 -67.19 -17.16
C THR A 12 -30.87 -66.74 -17.93
N SER A 13 -30.61 -65.44 -17.95
CA SER A 13 -29.35 -64.91 -18.44
C SER A 13 -28.23 -65.45 -17.57
N ASP A 14 -27.33 -66.25 -18.13
CA ASP A 14 -26.10 -66.70 -17.47
C ASP A 14 -25.18 -65.51 -17.20
N TRP A 15 -25.40 -64.85 -16.06
CA TRP A 15 -24.39 -64.03 -15.41
C TRP A 15 -23.50 -64.98 -14.61
N SER A 16 -22.41 -65.46 -15.21
CA SER A 16 -21.34 -66.08 -14.44
C SER A 16 -20.41 -64.97 -13.94
N PRO A 17 -20.33 -64.70 -12.63
CA PRO A 17 -19.37 -63.74 -12.09
C PRO A 17 -18.00 -64.40 -12.13
N GLY A 18 -17.31 -64.28 -13.26
CA GLY A 18 -15.95 -64.76 -13.41
C GLY A 18 -14.99 -64.03 -12.46
N ARG A 19 -13.90 -64.71 -12.06
CA ARG A 19 -12.79 -64.17 -11.26
C ARG A 19 -12.35 -62.76 -11.73
N VAL A 20 -12.38 -62.53 -13.05
CA VAL A 20 -12.03 -61.25 -13.69
C VAL A 20 -12.98 -60.12 -13.27
N HIS A 21 -14.29 -60.36 -13.20
CA HIS A 21 -15.27 -59.34 -12.80
C HIS A 21 -15.11 -58.93 -11.34
N TRP A 22 -14.85 -59.90 -10.46
CA TRP A 22 -14.55 -59.65 -9.04
C TRP A 22 -13.26 -58.82 -8.86
N TRP A 23 -12.20 -59.13 -9.63
CA TRP A 23 -10.96 -58.35 -9.62
C TRP A 23 -11.16 -56.90 -10.08
N THR A 24 -11.95 -56.68 -11.14
CA THR A 24 -12.22 -55.33 -11.66
C THR A 24 -13.01 -54.49 -10.68
N THR A 25 -14.09 -55.03 -10.10
CA THR A 25 -14.92 -54.31 -9.13
C THR A 25 -14.15 -53.99 -7.85
N THR A 26 -13.34 -54.94 -7.37
CA THR A 26 -12.49 -54.74 -6.18
C THR A 26 -11.42 -53.68 -6.43
N SER A 27 -10.78 -53.67 -7.61
CA SER A 27 -9.77 -52.67 -7.97
C SER A 27 -10.36 -51.26 -8.05
N ILE A 28 -11.55 -51.11 -8.63
CA ILE A 28 -12.27 -49.82 -8.69
C ILE A 28 -12.60 -49.33 -7.28
N ALA A 29 -13.08 -50.22 -6.40
CA ALA A 29 -13.41 -49.88 -5.02
C ALA A 29 -12.16 -49.42 -4.23
N ILE A 30 -11.02 -50.12 -4.39
CA ILE A 30 -9.76 -49.75 -3.75
C ILE A 30 -9.24 -48.42 -4.27
N ILE A 31 -9.22 -48.21 -5.59
CA ILE A 31 -8.78 -46.93 -6.18
C ILE A 31 -9.69 -45.79 -5.70
N GLY A 32 -11.01 -45.99 -5.68
CA GLY A 32 -11.97 -45.03 -5.15
C GLY A 32 -11.72 -44.70 -3.68
N ALA A 33 -11.43 -45.70 -2.85
CA ALA A 33 -11.08 -45.52 -1.45
C ALA A 33 -9.75 -44.77 -1.26
N ILE A 34 -8.74 -45.03 -2.11
CA ILE A 34 -7.47 -44.32 -2.09
C ILE A 34 -7.65 -42.86 -2.50
N VAL A 35 -8.37 -42.58 -3.59
CA VAL A 35 -8.61 -41.20 -4.05
C VAL A 35 -9.44 -40.42 -3.04
N GLY A 36 -10.50 -41.04 -2.50
CA GLY A 36 -11.33 -40.44 -1.45
C GLY A 36 -10.56 -40.19 -0.16
N GLY A 37 -9.76 -41.17 0.29
CA GLY A 37 -8.90 -41.06 1.47
C GLY A 37 -7.81 -40.00 1.30
N THR A 38 -7.16 -39.96 0.14
CA THR A 38 -6.13 -38.95 -0.16
C THR A 38 -6.72 -37.54 -0.21
N SER A 39 -7.94 -37.39 -0.76
CA SER A 39 -8.65 -36.10 -0.78
C SER A 39 -9.05 -35.63 0.63
N LEU A 40 -9.48 -36.54 1.51
CA LEU A 40 -9.75 -36.24 2.92
C LEU A 40 -8.48 -35.85 3.68
N ILE A 41 -7.37 -36.55 3.44
CA ILE A 41 -6.07 -36.23 4.04
C ILE A 41 -5.58 -34.87 3.56
N LEU A 42 -5.67 -34.57 2.26
CA LEU A 42 -5.33 -33.24 1.75
C LEU A 42 -6.25 -32.18 2.37
N ASN A 43 -7.55 -32.40 2.47
CA ASN A 43 -8.46 -31.41 3.06
C ASN A 43 -8.20 -31.14 4.56
N PHE A 44 -7.71 -32.14 5.32
CA PHE A 44 -7.42 -31.99 6.75
C PHE A 44 -6.00 -31.51 7.05
N PHE A 45 -5.00 -31.91 6.25
CA PHE A 45 -3.59 -31.64 6.53
C PHE A 45 -2.97 -30.60 5.60
N TYR A 46 -3.62 -30.29 4.47
CA TYR A 46 -3.19 -29.23 3.58
C TYR A 46 -3.91 -27.93 3.94
N GLN A 47 -3.33 -27.20 4.90
CA GLN A 47 -3.60 -25.78 5.07
C GLN A 47 -2.53 -25.02 4.27
N PRO A 48 -2.80 -24.59 3.02
CA PRO A 48 -1.85 -23.73 2.32
C PRO A 48 -1.63 -22.51 3.20
N SER A 49 -0.36 -22.15 3.39
CA SER A 49 -0.04 -20.90 4.10
C SER A 49 -0.79 -19.76 3.42
N PRO A 50 -1.37 -18.82 4.20
CA PRO A 50 -2.05 -17.68 3.61
C PRO A 50 -1.10 -17.00 2.60
N PRO A 51 -1.62 -16.52 1.46
CA PRO A 51 -0.79 -15.85 0.48
C PRO A 51 -0.06 -14.68 1.16
N PRO A 52 1.17 -14.37 0.73
CA PRO A 52 1.95 -13.31 1.35
C PRO A 52 1.18 -11.99 1.29
N THR A 53 1.14 -11.27 2.41
CA THR A 53 0.44 -9.99 2.50
C THR A 53 1.04 -8.97 1.51
N THR A 54 0.19 -8.49 0.61
CA THR A 54 0.51 -7.51 -0.44
C THR A 54 -0.14 -6.15 -0.15
N ILE A 55 0.18 -5.14 -0.96
CA ILE A 55 -0.44 -3.81 -0.89
C ILE A 55 -1.95 -3.85 -1.13
N SER A 56 -2.45 -4.81 -1.90
CA SER A 56 -3.88 -5.03 -2.15
C SER A 56 -4.57 -5.94 -1.11
N SER A 57 -3.84 -6.44 -0.11
CA SER A 57 -4.43 -7.21 0.98
C SER A 57 -5.28 -6.31 1.88
N GLY A 58 -6.28 -6.89 2.56
CA GLY A 58 -7.12 -6.14 3.49
C GLY A 58 -6.27 -5.36 4.52
N HIS A 59 -6.67 -4.13 4.82
CA HIS A 59 -5.85 -3.20 5.61
C HIS A 59 -5.50 -3.78 7.00
N SER A 60 -6.46 -4.45 7.63
CA SER A 60 -6.24 -5.11 8.92
C SER A 60 -5.17 -6.21 8.89
N GLU A 61 -5.00 -6.92 7.77
CA GLU A 61 -3.93 -7.92 7.59
C GLU A 61 -2.59 -7.25 7.30
N PHE A 62 -2.59 -6.20 6.47
CA PHE A 62 -1.41 -5.42 6.17
C PHE A 62 -0.83 -4.75 7.43
N MET A 63 -1.68 -4.27 8.32
CA MET A 63 -1.27 -3.64 9.57
C MET A 63 -0.63 -4.61 10.58
N LYS A 64 -0.73 -5.92 10.39
CA LYS A 64 0.01 -6.91 11.20
C LYS A 64 1.50 -6.94 10.87
N LEU A 65 1.88 -6.47 9.69
CA LEU A 65 3.28 -6.37 9.29
C LEU A 65 4.02 -5.33 10.14
N SER A 66 5.30 -5.58 10.42
CA SER A 66 6.18 -4.55 10.98
C SER A 66 6.29 -3.39 10.00
N TYR A 67 6.65 -2.20 10.48
CA TYR A 67 6.76 -1.04 9.57
C TYR A 67 7.80 -1.29 8.47
N SER A 68 8.93 -1.92 8.77
CA SER A 68 9.95 -2.29 7.77
C SER A 68 9.41 -3.28 6.72
N ASP A 69 8.64 -4.29 7.12
CA ASP A 69 7.98 -5.20 6.18
C ASP A 69 6.98 -4.46 5.28
N ARG A 70 6.26 -3.46 5.81
CA ARG A 70 5.37 -2.61 5.00
C ARG A 70 6.16 -1.81 3.97
N ILE A 71 7.32 -1.26 4.34
CA ILE A 71 8.21 -0.55 3.41
C ILE A 71 8.70 -1.49 2.29
N ASP A 72 9.04 -2.75 2.59
CA ASP A 72 9.40 -3.75 1.58
C ASP A 72 8.28 -4.04 0.58
N ARG A 73 7.01 -3.90 0.99
CA ARG A 73 5.85 -4.04 0.08
C ARG A 73 5.57 -2.74 -0.68
N CYS A 74 5.68 -1.60 -0.01
CA CYS A 74 5.29 -0.31 -0.55
C CYS A 74 6.30 0.24 -1.56
N VAL A 75 7.59 0.18 -1.30
CA VAL A 75 8.59 0.85 -2.15
C VAL A 75 8.61 0.31 -3.58
N PRO A 76 8.64 -1.02 -3.83
CA PRO A 76 8.57 -1.54 -5.19
C PRO A 76 7.25 -1.17 -5.88
N TYR A 77 6.14 -1.22 -5.15
CA TYR A 77 4.82 -0.90 -5.68
C TYR A 77 4.69 0.57 -6.06
N ILE A 78 5.08 1.48 -5.16
CA ILE A 78 5.11 2.92 -5.42
C ILE A 78 6.06 3.20 -6.58
N SER A 79 7.28 2.65 -6.57
CA SER A 79 8.27 2.91 -7.62
C SER A 79 7.79 2.51 -9.02
N ALA A 80 7.03 1.42 -9.14
CA ALA A 80 6.50 0.95 -10.42
C ALA A 80 5.39 1.87 -10.97
N ASN A 81 4.62 2.51 -10.10
CA ASN A 81 3.43 3.29 -10.48
C ASN A 81 3.63 4.81 -10.38
N LEU A 82 4.69 5.25 -9.69
CA LEU A 82 4.92 6.66 -9.36
C LEU A 82 4.90 7.59 -10.58
N PRO A 83 5.53 7.27 -11.73
CA PRO A 83 5.47 8.15 -12.91
C PRO A 83 4.02 8.42 -13.36
N ALA A 84 3.18 7.38 -13.39
CA ALA A 84 1.78 7.53 -13.78
C ALA A 84 0.98 8.35 -12.76
N TRP A 85 1.28 8.21 -11.47
CA TRP A 85 0.64 9.00 -10.40
C TRP A 85 1.06 10.46 -10.45
N GLN A 86 2.34 10.74 -10.73
CA GLN A 86 2.87 12.09 -10.92
C GLN A 86 2.17 12.79 -12.08
N ASP A 87 2.08 12.13 -13.24
CA ASP A 87 1.43 12.67 -14.43
C ASP A 87 -0.06 12.97 -14.19
N ARG A 88 -0.77 12.04 -13.55
CA ARG A 88 -2.19 12.23 -13.20
C ARG A 88 -2.39 13.38 -12.22
N TRP A 89 -1.58 13.44 -11.16
CA TRP A 89 -1.65 14.50 -10.17
C TRP A 89 -1.37 15.88 -10.81
N ARG A 90 -0.35 15.96 -11.67
CA ARG A 90 -0.04 17.17 -12.43
C ARG A 90 -1.15 17.59 -13.37
N THR A 91 -1.71 16.64 -14.13
CA THR A 91 -2.83 16.89 -15.03
C THR A 91 -4.05 17.41 -14.28
N ALA A 92 -4.35 16.84 -13.10
CA ALA A 92 -5.46 17.29 -12.27
C ALA A 92 -5.23 18.71 -11.71
N LEU A 93 -4.00 19.04 -11.29
CA LEU A 93 -3.63 20.39 -10.86
C LEU A 93 -3.76 21.41 -11.98
N ASP A 94 -3.27 21.09 -13.17
CA ASP A 94 -3.36 21.96 -14.34
C ASP A 94 -4.83 22.20 -14.72
N GLY A 95 -5.66 21.14 -14.71
CA GLY A 95 -7.09 21.22 -14.99
C GLY A 95 -7.89 22.04 -13.97
N SER A 96 -7.47 22.05 -12.70
CA SER A 96 -8.08 22.87 -11.64
C SER A 96 -7.69 24.35 -11.67
N GLY A 97 -6.67 24.72 -12.46
CA GLY A 97 -6.04 26.05 -12.40
C GLY A 97 -5.20 26.28 -11.15
N GLY A 98 -4.98 25.25 -10.32
CA GLY A 98 -4.18 25.28 -9.10
C GLY A 98 -2.67 25.09 -9.31
N ALA A 99 -2.25 24.77 -10.53
CA ALA A 99 -0.86 24.62 -10.91
C ALA A 99 -0.09 25.96 -10.86
N ARG A 100 0.92 26.04 -10.00
CA ARG A 100 1.80 27.21 -9.81
C ARG A 100 3.25 26.90 -10.15
N GLN A 101 3.68 25.65 -10.03
CA GLN A 101 5.03 25.22 -10.41
C GLN A 101 5.14 25.16 -11.93
N LYS A 102 6.19 25.77 -12.50
CA LYS A 102 6.47 25.71 -13.94
C LYS A 102 7.23 24.42 -14.26
N PRO A 103 6.95 23.75 -15.39
CA PRO A 103 7.76 22.64 -15.86
C PRO A 103 9.23 23.05 -16.10
N PRO A 104 10.21 22.15 -15.84
CA PRO A 104 10.05 20.81 -15.30
C PRO A 104 9.76 20.83 -13.78
N VAL A 105 8.70 20.14 -13.36
CA VAL A 105 8.34 20.00 -11.95
C VAL A 105 9.23 18.93 -11.31
N PRO A 106 9.95 19.23 -10.21
CA PRO A 106 10.87 18.27 -9.62
C PRO A 106 10.11 17.21 -8.82
N PHE A 107 10.53 15.96 -8.97
CA PHE A 107 10.08 14.83 -8.16
C PHE A 107 11.28 14.05 -7.64
N ALA A 108 11.21 13.63 -6.38
CA ALA A 108 12.26 12.83 -5.77
C ALA A 108 12.08 11.35 -6.10
N GLY A 109 13.19 10.66 -6.38
CA GLY A 109 13.22 9.20 -6.24
C GLY A 109 12.98 8.84 -4.78
N LEU A 110 12.25 7.76 -4.51
CA LEU A 110 11.81 7.43 -3.15
C LEU A 110 12.97 7.39 -2.14
N GLY A 111 14.07 6.73 -2.50
CA GLY A 111 15.25 6.53 -1.65
C GLY A 111 16.34 7.60 -1.77
N ASP A 112 16.11 8.69 -2.50
CA ASP A 112 17.12 9.73 -2.76
C ASP A 112 17.36 10.61 -1.53
N ALA A 113 18.45 10.34 -0.80
CA ALA A 113 18.81 11.05 0.43
C ALA A 113 19.18 12.54 0.20
N ASP A 114 19.53 12.90 -1.03
CA ASP A 114 19.95 14.26 -1.42
C ASP A 114 18.81 15.06 -2.05
N ALA A 115 17.60 14.48 -2.11
CA ALA A 115 16.43 15.13 -2.68
C ALA A 115 16.11 16.47 -1.99
N ARG A 116 15.83 17.49 -2.79
CA ARG A 116 15.35 18.78 -2.29
C ARG A 116 13.93 18.66 -1.76
N GLY A 117 13.59 19.52 -0.79
CA GLY A 117 12.29 19.52 -0.12
C GLY A 117 11.11 19.58 -1.10
N GLN A 118 11.17 20.43 -2.12
CA GLN A 118 10.09 20.51 -3.13
C GLN A 118 9.87 19.20 -3.87
N ALA A 119 10.96 18.48 -4.20
CA ALA A 119 10.90 17.21 -4.90
C ALA A 119 10.28 16.11 -4.02
N ILE A 120 10.65 16.09 -2.73
CA ILE A 120 10.08 15.17 -1.73
C ILE A 120 8.58 15.44 -1.56
N VAL A 121 8.19 16.71 -1.38
CA VAL A 121 6.79 17.11 -1.20
C VAL A 121 5.95 16.75 -2.44
N ASN A 122 6.45 17.02 -3.65
CA ASN A 122 5.74 16.67 -4.88
C ASN A 122 5.53 15.15 -5.02
N THR A 123 6.57 14.34 -4.74
CA THR A 123 6.44 12.87 -4.73
C THR A 123 5.44 12.41 -3.67
N TYR A 124 5.54 12.93 -2.44
CA TYR A 124 4.62 12.64 -1.34
C TYR A 124 3.16 12.95 -1.73
N LEU A 125 2.89 14.13 -2.29
CA LEU A 125 1.54 14.53 -2.68
C LEU A 125 0.97 13.69 -3.83
N ALA A 126 1.80 13.30 -4.80
CA ALA A 126 1.36 12.42 -5.87
C ALA A 126 0.90 11.05 -5.34
N VAL A 127 1.63 10.47 -4.40
CA VAL A 127 1.25 9.17 -3.82
C VAL A 127 0.04 9.32 -2.89
N VAL A 128 0.02 10.33 -2.01
CA VAL A 128 -1.12 10.58 -1.12
C VAL A 128 -2.40 10.86 -1.91
N ASN A 129 -2.32 11.66 -2.99
CA ASN A 129 -3.45 11.90 -3.87
C ASN A 129 -3.96 10.59 -4.51
N TYR A 130 -3.06 9.71 -4.98
CA TYR A 130 -3.49 8.42 -5.50
C TYR A 130 -4.16 7.57 -4.41
N ALA A 131 -3.52 7.42 -3.25
CA ALA A 131 -3.99 6.59 -2.15
C ALA A 131 -5.38 7.04 -1.63
N GLU A 132 -5.58 8.35 -1.48
CA GLU A 132 -6.83 8.92 -0.94
C GLU A 132 -7.97 8.97 -1.97
N LYS A 133 -7.65 9.17 -3.26
CA LYS A 133 -8.66 9.56 -4.27
C LYS A 133 -8.92 8.52 -5.34
N LEU A 134 -7.95 7.65 -5.60
CA LEU A 134 -7.94 6.79 -6.79
C LEU A 134 -7.76 5.31 -6.45
N ALA A 135 -7.08 4.99 -5.35
CA ALA A 135 -6.87 3.63 -4.93
C ALA A 135 -8.15 3.02 -4.35
N PRO A 136 -8.35 1.70 -4.47
CA PRO A 136 -9.29 0.97 -3.62
C PRO A 136 -9.02 1.24 -2.14
N THR A 137 -10.05 1.23 -1.29
CA THR A 137 -9.95 1.64 0.12
C THR A 137 -8.80 0.98 0.87
N ASP A 138 -8.73 -0.35 0.92
CA ASP A 138 -7.65 -1.07 1.61
C ASP A 138 -6.26 -0.74 1.05
N GLU A 139 -6.15 -0.62 -0.27
CA GLU A 139 -4.90 -0.29 -0.95
C GLU A 139 -4.43 1.13 -0.58
N GLY A 140 -5.37 2.09 -0.59
CA GLY A 140 -5.12 3.46 -0.18
C GLY A 140 -4.66 3.54 1.27
N GLU A 141 -5.38 2.89 2.19
CA GLU A 141 -5.02 2.84 3.61
C GLU A 141 -3.64 2.19 3.83
N ASN A 142 -3.31 1.14 3.07
CA ASN A 142 -2.01 0.50 3.13
C ASN A 142 -0.87 1.42 2.65
N LEU A 143 -1.07 2.13 1.53
CA LEU A 143 -0.10 3.10 1.02
C LEU A 143 0.14 4.25 2.01
N LEU A 144 -0.93 4.79 2.58
CA LEU A 144 -0.85 5.84 3.60
C LEU A 144 -0.11 5.36 4.84
N SER A 145 -0.35 4.12 5.27
CA SER A 145 0.34 3.51 6.42
C SER A 145 1.85 3.33 6.21
N CYS A 146 2.34 3.36 4.97
CA CYS A 146 3.76 3.36 4.62
C CYS A 146 4.36 4.76 4.58
N ILE A 147 3.62 5.71 4.02
CA ILE A 147 4.06 7.10 3.86
C ILE A 147 4.05 7.83 5.19
N TYR A 148 3.14 7.46 6.08
CA TYR A 148 3.09 7.95 7.45
C TYR A 148 3.90 7.05 8.36
N ALA A 149 5.02 7.60 8.87
CA ALA A 149 5.82 6.89 9.85
C ALA A 149 4.97 6.66 11.12
N PRO A 150 5.12 5.53 11.83
CA PRO A 150 4.33 5.25 13.03
C PRO A 150 4.48 6.29 14.14
N VAL A 151 5.59 7.02 14.16
CA VAL A 151 5.89 8.09 15.12
C VAL A 151 5.15 9.39 14.81
N LEU A 152 4.50 9.49 13.65
CA LEU A 152 3.71 10.64 13.26
C LEU A 152 2.55 10.80 14.25
N LYS A 153 2.64 11.85 15.07
CA LYS A 153 1.58 12.20 16.00
C LYS A 153 0.32 12.53 15.19
N MET A 154 -0.68 11.68 15.33
CA MET A 154 -2.02 11.98 14.85
C MET A 154 -2.59 13.13 15.68
N ASP A 155 -3.50 13.89 15.08
CA ASP A 155 -4.22 14.90 15.83
C ASP A 155 -5.02 14.26 17.01
N PRO A 156 -5.55 15.05 17.96
CA PRO A 156 -6.35 14.51 19.05
C PRO A 156 -7.58 13.71 18.61
N ALA A 157 -8.01 13.84 17.34
CA ALA A 157 -9.08 13.08 16.72
C ALA A 157 -8.59 11.80 16.01
N GLN A 158 -7.32 11.40 16.22
CA GLN A 158 -6.64 10.26 15.58
C GLN A 158 -6.64 10.30 14.05
N ARG A 159 -6.65 11.50 13.47
CA ARG A 159 -6.49 11.68 12.03
C ARG A 159 -5.02 11.90 11.71
N TYR A 160 -4.60 11.34 10.58
CA TYR A 160 -3.35 11.72 9.96
C TYR A 160 -3.32 13.24 9.74
N PRO A 161 -2.14 13.89 9.74
CA PRO A 161 -2.04 15.34 9.63
C PRO A 161 -2.88 15.84 8.48
N ASP A 162 -3.76 16.82 8.73
CA ASP A 162 -4.85 17.25 7.83
C ASP A 162 -4.47 17.11 6.35
N VAL A 163 -4.73 15.90 5.82
CA VAL A 163 -4.34 15.45 4.49
C VAL A 163 -5.21 16.17 3.48
N GLU A 164 -6.45 16.47 3.86
CA GLU A 164 -7.40 17.23 3.06
C GLU A 164 -6.89 18.65 2.79
N ALA A 165 -6.21 19.28 3.74
CA ALA A 165 -5.54 20.55 3.48
C ALA A 165 -4.42 20.40 2.44
N LEU A 166 -3.70 19.26 2.43
CA LEU A 166 -2.55 19.03 1.56
C LEU A 166 -2.94 18.63 0.13
N VAL A 167 -3.97 17.81 -0.06
CA VAL A 167 -4.37 17.26 -1.37
C VAL A 167 -5.83 17.51 -1.77
N GLY A 168 -6.71 17.97 -0.86
CA GLY A 168 -8.15 18.13 -1.09
C GLY A 168 -9.01 17.06 -0.40
N SER A 169 -10.30 17.35 -0.22
CA SER A 169 -11.27 16.51 0.52
C SER A 169 -12.07 15.59 -0.40
N GLY A 170 -12.46 14.39 0.06
CA GLY A 170 -13.35 13.49 -0.71
C GLY A 170 -12.79 13.13 -2.09
N ASN A 171 -13.59 13.24 -3.16
CA ASN A 171 -13.15 13.02 -4.55
C ASN A 171 -12.73 14.32 -5.28
N GLU A 172 -12.44 15.40 -4.54
CA GLU A 172 -12.05 16.67 -5.13
C GLU A 172 -10.71 16.55 -5.86
N THR A 173 -10.57 17.30 -6.97
CA THR A 173 -9.25 17.48 -7.60
C THR A 173 -8.33 18.25 -6.66
N PRO A 174 -7.01 18.03 -6.75
CA PRO A 174 -6.03 18.80 -5.99
C PRO A 174 -6.27 20.30 -6.13
N LYS A 175 -6.27 21.02 -4.99
CA LYS A 175 -6.64 22.44 -4.94
C LYS A 175 -5.57 23.36 -5.51
N ALA A 176 -4.30 23.09 -5.19
CA ALA A 176 -3.16 23.85 -5.69
C ALA A 176 -1.85 23.10 -5.44
N ASP A 177 -0.77 23.55 -6.08
CA ASP A 177 0.58 23.20 -5.68
C ASP A 177 0.88 23.63 -4.24
N ASN A 178 1.52 22.75 -3.48
CA ASN A 178 2.17 23.13 -2.23
C ASN A 178 3.61 23.58 -2.54
N ILE A 179 3.97 24.78 -2.09
CA ILE A 179 5.26 25.40 -2.42
C ILE A 179 6.16 25.38 -1.20
N VAL A 180 7.33 24.78 -1.34
CA VAL A 180 8.36 24.78 -0.28
C VAL A 180 9.01 26.14 -0.23
N VAL A 181 8.95 26.81 0.93
CA VAL A 181 9.50 28.15 1.15
C VAL A 181 10.75 28.15 2.03
N ALA A 182 10.94 27.10 2.84
CA ALA A 182 12.16 26.86 3.60
C ALA A 182 12.42 25.36 3.71
N GLU A 183 13.68 24.96 3.75
CA GLU A 183 14.07 23.58 4.03
C GLU A 183 15.33 23.53 4.88
N SER A 184 15.45 22.51 5.72
CA SER A 184 16.70 22.22 6.40
C SER A 184 17.62 21.45 5.45
N PRO A 185 18.94 21.47 5.68
CA PRO A 185 19.79 20.39 5.20
C PRO A 185 19.33 19.05 5.75
N THR A 186 19.78 17.99 5.10
CA THR A 186 19.62 16.65 5.63
C THR A 186 20.44 16.52 6.91
N TYR A 187 19.80 16.05 7.98
CA TYR A 187 20.41 15.82 9.28
C TYR A 187 20.15 14.38 9.74
N THR A 188 21.02 13.85 10.60
CA THR A 188 20.89 12.48 11.15
C THR A 188 20.80 12.46 12.66
N GLN A 189 20.99 13.60 13.32
CA GLN A 189 20.89 13.79 14.77
C GLN A 189 19.89 14.93 15.08
N GLY A 190 19.43 15.05 16.31
CA GLY A 190 18.43 16.05 16.72
C GLY A 190 16.96 15.61 16.60
N GLU A 191 16.07 16.55 16.88
CA GLU A 191 14.65 16.33 17.09
C GLU A 191 13.80 17.44 16.42
N PHE A 192 12.71 17.04 15.78
CA PHE A 192 11.69 17.96 15.28
C PHE A 192 10.30 17.52 15.76
N ALA A 193 9.54 18.44 16.34
CA ALA A 193 8.18 18.19 16.85
C ALA A 193 8.05 17.01 17.85
N GLY A 194 9.11 16.69 18.60
CA GLY A 194 9.11 15.52 19.50
C GLY A 194 9.53 14.21 18.83
N VAL A 195 10.04 14.26 17.59
CA VAL A 195 10.48 13.08 16.83
C VAL A 195 11.97 13.19 16.54
N THR A 196 12.72 12.20 17.01
CA THR A 196 14.19 12.12 16.88
C THR A 196 14.59 11.49 15.55
N ALA A 197 15.71 11.97 14.98
CA ALA A 197 16.25 11.42 13.74
C ALA A 197 16.83 10.01 13.91
N GLU A 198 17.37 9.70 15.10
CA GLU A 198 17.94 8.37 15.45
C GLU A 198 18.93 7.82 14.41
N GLY A 199 19.77 8.69 13.83
CA GLY A 199 20.73 8.31 12.79
C GLY A 199 20.13 8.19 11.38
N ARG A 200 18.81 8.32 11.22
CA ARG A 200 18.14 8.29 9.91
C ARG A 200 18.26 9.66 9.23
N PRO A 201 18.62 9.74 7.93
CA PRO A 201 18.55 10.97 7.16
C PRO A 201 17.16 11.59 7.28
N SER A 202 17.11 12.82 7.76
CA SER A 202 15.88 13.53 8.09
C SER A 202 15.94 14.96 7.55
N LYS A 203 14.78 15.53 7.23
CA LYS A 203 14.67 16.87 6.65
C LYS A 203 13.37 17.53 7.11
N ILE A 204 13.43 18.82 7.41
CA ILE A 204 12.25 19.65 7.70
C ILE A 204 12.01 20.52 6.48
N VAL A 205 10.76 20.61 6.04
CA VAL A 205 10.35 21.51 4.96
C VAL A 205 9.16 22.34 5.42
N GLU A 206 9.21 23.64 5.18
CA GLU A 206 8.05 24.51 5.32
C GLU A 206 7.35 24.62 3.97
N VAL A 207 6.06 24.29 3.95
CA VAL A 207 5.20 24.38 2.78
C VAL A 207 4.16 25.48 2.96
N VAL A 208 3.93 26.23 1.88
CA VAL A 208 2.73 27.04 1.70
C VAL A 208 1.69 26.18 0.99
N ILE A 209 0.60 25.92 1.71
CA ILE A 209 -0.57 25.18 1.25
C ILE A 209 -1.54 26.16 0.63
N ARG A 210 -2.10 25.83 -0.54
CA ARG A 210 -3.04 26.68 -1.29
C ARG A 210 -2.58 28.15 -1.37
N PRO A 211 -1.41 28.43 -1.99
CA PRO A 211 -0.85 29.77 -2.00
C PRO A 211 -1.88 30.80 -2.52
N GLY A 212 -1.90 32.04 -2.01
CA GLY A 212 -2.92 33.03 -2.37
C GLY A 212 -3.92 33.33 -1.24
N PRO A 213 -5.20 33.65 -1.53
CA PRO A 213 -6.11 34.24 -0.53
C PRO A 213 -6.42 33.37 0.70
N SER A 214 -6.23 32.05 0.60
CA SER A 214 -6.47 31.08 1.67
C SER A 214 -5.20 30.31 2.04
N GLU A 215 -4.04 30.95 1.89
CA GLU A 215 -2.77 30.29 2.15
C GLU A 215 -2.60 29.91 3.62
N ALA A 216 -2.04 28.72 3.83
CA ALA A 216 -1.65 28.24 5.15
C ALA A 216 -0.20 27.78 5.10
N HIS A 217 0.48 27.87 6.24
CA HIS A 217 1.87 27.44 6.37
C HIS A 217 1.95 26.23 7.29
N ARG A 218 2.72 25.22 6.87
CA ARG A 218 2.92 23.98 7.62
C ARG A 218 4.36 23.53 7.52
N GLN A 219 4.93 23.05 8.60
CA GLN A 219 6.23 22.39 8.61
C GLN A 219 6.02 20.88 8.61
N LEU A 220 6.69 20.20 7.68
CA LEU A 220 6.65 18.76 7.51
C LEU A 220 8.04 18.19 7.81
N GLY A 221 8.08 17.21 8.71
CA GLY A 221 9.27 16.42 8.99
C GLY A 221 9.23 15.14 8.15
N PHE A 222 10.30 14.91 7.40
CA PHE A 222 10.50 13.69 6.63
C PHE A 222 11.72 12.95 7.18
N ALA A 223 11.63 11.62 7.22
CA ALA A 223 12.76 10.74 7.49
C ALA A 223 12.87 9.68 6.39
N LEU A 224 14.09 9.35 6.01
CA LEU A 224 14.38 8.27 5.09
C LEU A 224 14.31 6.94 5.85
N VAL A 225 13.23 6.21 5.63
CA VAL A 225 12.95 4.91 6.26
C VAL A 225 13.35 3.78 5.33
N SER A 226 13.69 2.62 5.89
CA SER A 226 14.14 1.44 5.15
C SER A 226 13.33 0.20 5.50
N GLY A 227 13.10 -0.62 4.49
CA GLY A 227 12.68 -2.01 4.69
C GLY A 227 13.86 -2.91 5.03
N HIS A 228 13.63 -4.22 5.02
CA HIS A 228 14.66 -5.23 5.22
C HIS A 228 15.46 -5.49 3.93
N GLU A 229 14.85 -5.28 2.76
CA GLU A 229 15.51 -5.51 1.49
C GLU A 229 16.52 -4.40 1.15
N GLN A 230 17.68 -4.80 0.62
CA GLN A 230 18.74 -3.85 0.28
C GLN A 230 18.27 -2.86 -0.79
N GLY A 231 18.35 -1.56 -0.48
CA GLY A 231 17.95 -0.50 -1.42
C GLY A 231 16.48 -0.09 -1.30
N VAL A 232 15.65 -0.82 -0.54
CA VAL A 232 14.25 -0.45 -0.29
C VAL A 232 14.20 0.65 0.77
N ARG A 233 14.10 1.89 0.28
CA ARG A 233 14.06 3.12 1.10
C ARG A 233 13.07 4.12 0.54
N MET A 234 12.41 4.87 1.43
CA MET A 234 11.57 5.99 1.04
C MET A 234 11.57 7.12 2.06
N TRP A 235 11.34 8.35 1.61
CA TRP A 235 10.97 9.45 2.50
C TRP A 235 9.56 9.23 3.04
N ALA A 236 9.44 9.10 4.36
CA ALA A 236 8.17 9.02 5.07
C ALA A 236 7.96 10.28 5.93
N LEU A 237 6.71 10.73 6.01
CA LEU A 237 6.32 11.85 6.87
C LEU A 237 6.26 11.37 8.32
N ASN A 238 7.02 12.01 9.20
CA ASN A 238 7.12 11.64 10.61
C ASN A 238 6.70 12.75 11.58
N ALA A 239 6.57 13.98 11.09
CA ALA A 239 6.08 15.11 11.87
C ALA A 239 5.33 16.10 10.98
N SER A 240 4.36 16.79 11.58
CA SER A 240 3.59 17.84 10.91
C SER A 240 3.20 18.89 11.94
N VAL A 241 3.51 20.15 11.66
CA VAL A 241 3.32 21.27 12.60
C VAL A 241 2.71 22.45 11.87
N ASP A 242 1.57 22.93 12.34
CA ASP A 242 0.90 24.12 11.79
C ASP A 242 1.53 25.41 12.31
N ARG A 243 1.48 26.46 11.49
CA ARG A 243 1.96 27.78 11.90
C ARG A 243 1.19 28.28 13.12
N GLY A 244 1.93 28.63 14.18
CA GLY A 244 1.38 29.06 15.47
C GLY A 244 1.40 27.97 16.55
N ASP A 245 1.71 26.72 16.19
CA ASP A 245 1.94 25.65 17.16
C ASP A 245 3.24 25.91 17.97
N PRO A 246 3.29 25.60 19.28
CA PRO A 246 4.51 25.75 20.09
C PRO A 246 5.75 25.01 19.57
N GLN A 247 5.56 23.96 18.77
CA GLN A 247 6.63 23.17 18.16
C GLN A 247 7.12 23.78 16.82
N TRP A 248 6.55 24.90 16.38
CA TRP A 248 6.94 25.59 15.15
C TRP A 248 8.38 26.12 15.24
N MET A 249 9.20 25.79 14.24
CA MET A 249 10.59 26.20 14.19
C MET A 249 10.77 27.49 13.39
N ALA A 250 11.40 28.52 13.97
CA ALA A 250 11.56 29.82 13.30
C ALA A 250 12.68 29.85 12.23
N ASP A 251 13.77 29.07 12.38
CA ASP A 251 14.95 29.11 11.50
C ASP A 251 15.31 27.71 10.96
N ILE A 252 14.41 27.14 10.15
CA ILE A 252 14.61 25.84 9.49
C ILE A 252 15.92 25.78 8.68
N PRO A 253 16.28 26.78 7.85
CA PRO A 253 17.48 26.69 7.01
C PRO A 253 18.78 26.55 7.79
N ARG A 254 18.83 27.00 9.05
CA ARG A 254 19.98 26.84 9.95
C ARG A 254 19.91 25.62 10.86
N TYR A 255 18.79 24.89 10.87
CA TYR A 255 18.68 23.67 11.65
C TYR A 255 19.66 22.60 11.11
N ARG A 256 20.46 22.01 12.00
CA ARG A 256 21.46 20.98 11.65
C ARG A 256 21.29 19.67 12.42
N GLY A 257 20.38 19.64 13.39
CA GLY A 257 20.28 18.52 14.30
C GLY A 257 21.42 18.52 15.31
N PHE A 258 21.13 18.75 16.58
CA PHE A 258 22.11 18.73 17.66
C PHE A 258 21.79 17.58 18.61
#